data_AF-A0A7Y8U4A4-F1
#
_entry.id   AF-A0A7Y8U4A4-F1
#
_cell.length_a   1.000
_cell.length_b   1.000
_cell.length_c   1.000
_cell.angle_alpha   90.00
_cell.angle_beta   90.00
_cell.angle_gamma   90.00
#
_symmetry.space_group_name_H-M   'P 1'
#
loop_
_entity.id
_entity.type
_entity.pdbx_description
1 polymer ?
#
loop_
_entity_poly.entity_id
_entity_poly.type
_entity_poly.pdbx_seq_one_letter_code
_entity_poly.pdbx_strand_id
1 'polypeptide(L)'
;MGRRARGILEYAKTITWYDYLFNEAKKLKKLKITNEYQFYKFMYSNSIYSPEAKLFKKYKFGLSTPQKSWKESTEELIPSATDIIEHPIWNIENLEFNSDKLISEMHNLTLGIREHVICEGVYSPQPVSYSILKKISAFHNLDAIYAIYLLYQWGLIINNYQLCNCCAETLEKNLEKFLSNISYLHRSHIFLFDIIFNKIKKMNYKDLTIAEVTNINWRKLRGTDWKSNIRMHSYISEYNLSRNSIISKKLKNKEIFISVSDSLILNAKFSTVSNGEITINYNDFFPTHNILHILSNKNNTHD
;
A
#
# COMPACT_ATOMS: atom_id res chain seq x y z
N MET A 1 19.30 12.71 -23.83
CA MET A 1 17.93 12.68 -23.26
C MET A 1 18.02 12.15 -21.84
N GLY A 2 17.71 12.96 -20.82
CA GLY A 2 17.78 12.54 -19.42
C GLY A 2 16.72 11.49 -19.08
N ARG A 3 17.06 10.49 -18.24
CA ARG A 3 16.08 9.53 -17.74
C ARG A 3 14.97 10.26 -16.97
N ARG A 4 13.71 9.97 -17.30
CA ARG A 4 12.54 10.48 -16.57
C ARG A 4 12.66 10.11 -15.10
N ALA A 5 12.38 11.06 -14.21
CA ALA A 5 12.40 10.80 -12.77
C ALA A 5 11.38 9.71 -12.42
N ARG A 6 11.80 8.76 -11.59
CA ARG A 6 10.96 7.62 -11.17
C ARG A 6 9.75 8.09 -10.36
N GLY A 7 8.56 7.64 -10.74
CA GLY A 7 7.30 7.89 -10.03
C GLY A 7 7.23 7.19 -8.67
N ILE A 8 6.32 7.61 -7.79
CA ILE A 8 6.27 7.07 -6.42
C ILE A 8 5.77 5.61 -6.40
N LEU A 9 4.81 5.27 -7.27
CA LEU A 9 4.33 3.89 -7.41
C LEU A 9 5.38 2.96 -8.01
N GLU A 10 6.32 3.49 -8.79
CA GLU A 10 7.42 2.69 -9.34
C GLU A 10 8.41 2.22 -8.25
N TYR A 11 8.62 3.04 -7.20
CA TYR A 11 9.33 2.60 -6.00
C TYR A 11 8.51 1.55 -5.25
N ALA A 12 7.22 1.85 -5.01
CA ALA A 12 6.31 0.97 -4.28
C ALA A 12 6.24 -0.42 -4.92
N LYS A 13 6.00 -0.49 -6.22
CA LYS A 13 5.97 -1.69 -7.05
C LYS A 13 7.21 -2.56 -6.87
N THR A 14 8.40 -1.97 -6.96
CA THR A 14 9.66 -2.73 -6.84
C THR A 14 9.89 -3.21 -5.41
N ILE A 15 9.61 -2.37 -4.41
CA ILE A 15 9.73 -2.73 -2.99
C ILE A 15 8.78 -3.90 -2.67
N THR A 16 7.54 -3.82 -3.15
CA THR A 16 6.51 -4.86 -2.99
C THR A 16 6.95 -6.18 -3.61
N TRP A 17 7.45 -6.13 -4.84
CA TRP A 17 7.96 -7.31 -5.53
C TRP A 17 9.15 -7.95 -4.81
N TYR A 18 10.11 -7.15 -4.34
CA TYR A 18 11.21 -7.67 -3.53
C TYR A 18 10.72 -8.35 -2.24
N ASP A 19 9.79 -7.71 -1.52
CA ASP A 19 9.26 -8.26 -0.26
C ASP A 19 8.47 -9.55 -0.50
N TYR A 20 7.77 -9.64 -1.63
CA TYR A 20 7.11 -10.87 -2.07
C TYR A 20 8.12 -12.00 -2.25
N LEU A 21 9.14 -11.79 -3.08
CA LEU A 21 10.19 -12.77 -3.32
C LEU A 21 10.88 -13.21 -2.02
N PHE A 22 11.22 -12.26 -1.15
CA PHE A 22 11.87 -12.56 0.12
C PHE A 22 10.96 -13.39 1.03
N ASN A 23 9.68 -13.02 1.15
CA ASN A 23 8.72 -13.72 2.00
C ASN A 23 8.46 -15.15 1.51
N GLU A 24 8.24 -15.34 0.20
CA GLU A 24 8.03 -16.67 -0.38
C GLU A 24 9.29 -17.55 -0.27
N ALA A 25 10.48 -16.98 -0.53
CA ALA A 25 11.74 -17.70 -0.36
C ALA A 25 11.93 -18.24 1.07
N LYS A 26 11.49 -17.50 2.09
CA LYS A 26 11.54 -17.96 3.50
C LYS A 26 10.59 -19.12 3.79
N LYS A 27 9.48 -19.24 3.05
CA LYS A 27 8.51 -20.33 3.20
C LYS A 27 9.01 -21.64 2.59
N LEU A 28 9.97 -21.58 1.67
CA LEU A 28 10.58 -22.76 1.06
C LEU A 28 11.42 -23.51 2.10
N LYS A 29 10.80 -24.49 2.79
CA LYS A 29 11.37 -25.28 3.90
C LYS A 29 12.76 -25.86 3.61
N LYS A 30 13.07 -26.15 2.34
CA LYS A 30 14.35 -26.72 1.91
C LYS A 30 15.52 -25.72 1.97
N LEU A 31 15.27 -24.42 1.94
CA LEU A 31 16.32 -23.42 1.64
C LEU A 31 16.91 -22.73 2.87
N LYS A 32 16.40 -22.94 4.09
CA LYS A 32 16.87 -22.32 5.36
C LYS A 32 17.20 -20.81 5.23
N ILE A 33 16.44 -20.08 4.39
CA ILE A 33 16.63 -18.64 4.19
C ILE A 33 16.03 -17.91 5.39
N THR A 34 16.88 -17.31 6.22
CA THR A 34 16.48 -16.53 7.39
C THR A 34 16.84 -15.05 7.27
N ASN A 35 17.85 -14.73 6.44
CA ASN A 35 18.36 -13.37 6.25
C ASN A 35 18.59 -13.00 4.78
N GLU A 36 18.86 -11.72 4.54
CA GLU A 36 19.06 -11.16 3.20
C GLU A 36 20.26 -11.73 2.46
N TYR A 37 21.35 -12.03 3.16
CA TYR A 37 22.55 -12.58 2.53
C TYR A 37 22.26 -13.95 1.91
N GLN A 38 21.57 -14.81 2.64
CA GLN A 38 21.14 -16.12 2.15
C GLN A 38 20.16 -15.99 0.98
N PHE A 39 19.21 -15.06 1.06
CA PHE A 39 18.29 -14.78 -0.02
C PHE A 39 19.02 -14.32 -1.30
N TYR A 40 19.95 -13.37 -1.19
CA TYR A 40 20.74 -12.93 -2.34
C TYR A 40 21.54 -14.07 -2.94
N LYS A 41 22.21 -14.87 -2.10
CA LYS A 41 22.95 -16.05 -2.56
C LYS A 41 22.05 -17.00 -3.35
N PHE A 42 20.86 -17.28 -2.84
CA PHE A 42 19.87 -18.13 -3.51
C PHE A 42 19.42 -17.57 -4.87
N MET A 43 19.06 -16.29 -4.92
CA MET A 43 18.60 -15.67 -6.18
C MET A 43 19.70 -15.66 -7.24
N TYR A 44 20.94 -15.34 -6.86
CA TYR A 44 22.06 -15.29 -7.80
C TYR A 44 22.56 -16.68 -8.21
N SER A 45 22.51 -17.68 -7.34
CA SER A 45 22.96 -19.04 -7.68
C SER A 45 22.04 -19.75 -8.67
N ASN A 46 20.78 -19.33 -8.73
CA ASN A 46 19.78 -19.92 -9.60
C ASN A 46 19.42 -19.02 -10.80
N SER A 47 20.13 -17.91 -11.00
CA SER A 47 19.97 -17.06 -12.17
C SER A 47 21.02 -17.38 -13.22
N ILE A 48 20.62 -17.39 -14.49
CA ILE A 48 21.53 -17.47 -15.65
C ILE A 48 22.40 -16.20 -15.76
N TYR A 49 22.05 -15.15 -15.02
CA TYR A 49 22.67 -13.83 -15.08
C TYR A 49 23.83 -13.69 -14.11
N SER A 50 24.90 -13.05 -14.58
CA SER A 50 26.02 -12.61 -13.75
C SER A 50 25.49 -11.81 -12.55
N PRO A 51 25.95 -12.08 -11.32
CA PRO A 51 25.57 -11.28 -10.16
C PRO A 51 26.08 -9.86 -10.34
N GLU A 52 25.28 -8.99 -10.95
CA GLU A 52 25.49 -7.56 -10.87
C GLU A 52 25.55 -7.21 -9.38
N ALA A 53 26.73 -6.77 -8.93
CA ALA A 53 26.99 -6.52 -7.54
C ALA A 53 25.90 -5.57 -6.98
N LYS A 54 25.10 -6.09 -6.04
CA LYS A 54 24.09 -5.34 -5.27
C LYS A 54 22.77 -5.03 -5.99
N LEU A 55 22.41 -5.73 -7.07
CA LEU A 55 21.13 -5.51 -7.76
C LEU A 55 19.90 -5.72 -6.86
N PHE A 56 19.82 -6.84 -6.13
CA PHE A 56 18.72 -7.08 -5.18
C PHE A 56 18.70 -6.09 -4.01
N LYS A 57 19.87 -5.58 -3.60
CA LYS A 57 19.94 -4.47 -2.64
C LYS A 57 19.30 -3.19 -3.21
N LYS A 58 19.48 -2.90 -4.51
CA LYS A 58 18.79 -1.80 -5.18
C LYS A 58 17.28 -2.05 -5.24
N TYR A 59 16.83 -3.27 -5.56
CA TYR A 59 15.41 -3.63 -5.57
C TYR A 59 14.74 -3.50 -4.20
N LYS A 60 15.41 -3.92 -3.13
CA LYS A 60 14.94 -3.75 -1.74
C LYS A 60 14.53 -2.31 -1.41
N PHE A 61 15.23 -1.34 -1.99
CA PHE A 61 14.97 0.09 -1.78
C PHE A 61 14.23 0.75 -2.95
N GLY A 62 13.73 -0.03 -3.92
CA GLY A 62 13.06 0.50 -5.11
C GLY A 62 13.95 1.38 -6.00
N LEU A 63 15.27 1.22 -5.93
CA LEU A 63 16.24 2.08 -6.65
C LEU A 63 16.55 1.61 -8.07
N SER A 64 16.09 0.41 -8.45
CA SER A 64 16.23 -0.14 -9.80
C SER A 64 14.93 -0.81 -10.24
N THR A 65 14.68 -0.92 -11.54
CA THR A 65 13.51 -1.65 -12.07
C THR A 65 13.96 -3.05 -12.47
N PRO A 66 13.24 -4.10 -12.09
CA PRO A 66 13.49 -5.45 -12.57
C PRO A 66 13.42 -5.53 -14.09
N GLN A 67 14.53 -5.98 -14.70
CA GLN A 67 14.59 -6.22 -16.14
C GLN A 67 13.82 -7.49 -16.50
N LYS A 68 13.45 -7.64 -17.78
CA LYS A 68 12.70 -8.79 -18.29
C LYS A 68 13.33 -10.13 -17.88
N SER A 69 14.63 -10.24 -18.08
CA SER A 69 15.49 -11.35 -17.63
C SER A 69 15.28 -11.74 -16.17
N TRP A 70 15.31 -10.75 -15.27
CA TRP A 70 15.14 -10.99 -13.84
C TRP A 70 13.72 -11.37 -13.47
N LYS A 71 12.71 -10.82 -14.15
CA LYS A 71 11.31 -11.23 -13.93
C LYS A 71 11.09 -12.69 -14.32
N GLU A 72 11.55 -13.09 -15.50
CA GLU A 72 11.46 -14.46 -16.00
C GLU A 72 12.16 -15.44 -15.05
N SER A 73 13.41 -15.16 -14.68
CA SER A 73 14.16 -16.01 -13.74
C SER A 73 13.51 -16.09 -12.35
N THR A 74 12.91 -15.00 -11.86
CA THR A 74 12.22 -15.05 -10.57
C THR A 74 10.89 -15.81 -10.62
N GLU A 75 10.19 -15.78 -11.76
CA GLU A 75 8.92 -16.50 -11.93
C GLU A 75 9.12 -18.02 -11.87
N GLU A 76 10.20 -18.52 -12.48
CA GLU A 76 10.58 -19.93 -12.41
C GLU A 76 10.88 -20.40 -10.98
N LEU A 77 11.47 -19.52 -10.15
CA LEU A 77 11.86 -19.85 -8.78
C LEU A 77 10.75 -19.62 -7.76
N ILE A 78 9.96 -18.58 -7.95
CA ILE A 78 8.90 -18.10 -7.08
C ILE A 78 7.72 -17.72 -7.98
N PRO A 79 6.76 -18.65 -8.17
CA PRO A 79 5.58 -18.41 -9.00
C PRO A 79 4.80 -17.18 -8.57
N SER A 80 4.10 -16.53 -9.50
CA SER A 80 3.32 -15.30 -9.31
C SER A 80 4.13 -14.04 -8.97
N ALA A 81 5.47 -14.09 -9.04
CA ALA A 81 6.29 -12.90 -8.88
C ALA A 81 6.00 -11.86 -9.97
N THR A 82 5.71 -12.31 -11.19
CA THR A 82 5.35 -11.47 -12.33
C THR A 82 4.00 -10.79 -12.10
N ASP A 83 3.01 -11.53 -11.59
CA ASP A 83 1.69 -10.98 -11.26
C ASP A 83 1.80 -9.80 -10.29
N ILE A 84 2.69 -9.89 -9.29
CA ILE A 84 2.91 -8.81 -8.31
C ILE A 84 3.50 -7.57 -8.96
N ILE A 85 4.52 -7.69 -9.80
CA ILE A 85 5.19 -6.52 -10.39
C ILE A 85 4.41 -5.93 -11.56
N GLU A 86 3.65 -6.74 -12.29
CA GLU A 86 2.88 -6.30 -13.45
C GLU A 86 1.44 -5.91 -13.10
N HIS A 87 1.06 -6.08 -11.83
CA HIS A 87 -0.27 -5.75 -11.34
C HIS A 87 -0.71 -4.32 -11.76
N PRO A 88 -1.92 -4.16 -12.33
CA PRO A 88 -2.38 -2.89 -12.89
C PRO A 88 -2.56 -1.78 -11.83
N ILE A 89 -2.72 -2.15 -10.56
CA ILE A 89 -2.76 -1.20 -9.43
C ILE A 89 -1.55 -0.23 -9.41
N TRP A 90 -0.39 -0.62 -9.94
CA TRP A 90 0.79 0.24 -9.96
C TRP A 90 0.69 1.38 -10.97
N ASN A 91 -0.28 1.33 -11.88
CA ASN A 91 -0.50 2.34 -12.92
C ASN A 91 -1.62 3.33 -12.58
N ILE A 92 -2.30 3.19 -11.43
CA ILE A 92 -3.47 4.02 -11.08
C ILE A 92 -3.19 5.53 -11.04
N GLU A 93 -1.94 5.94 -10.81
CA GLU A 93 -1.53 7.35 -10.86
C GLU A 93 -1.77 7.95 -12.26
N ASN A 94 -1.49 7.18 -13.31
CA ASN A 94 -1.53 7.60 -14.71
C ASN A 94 -2.80 7.16 -15.45
N LEU A 95 -3.71 6.44 -14.79
CA LEU A 95 -4.95 6.00 -15.40
C LEU A 95 -5.99 7.13 -15.36
N GLU A 96 -6.27 7.67 -16.53
CA GLU A 96 -7.55 8.30 -16.85
C GLU A 96 -8.46 7.25 -17.49
N PHE A 97 -9.67 7.14 -16.96
CA PHE A 97 -10.64 6.17 -17.40
C PHE A 97 -11.77 6.87 -18.15
N ASN A 98 -11.96 6.46 -19.40
CA ASN A 98 -13.28 6.49 -20.02
C ASN A 98 -14.03 5.19 -19.67
N SER A 99 -15.32 5.12 -20.00
CA SER A 99 -16.17 3.95 -19.74
C SER A 99 -15.54 2.66 -20.26
N ASP A 100 -15.11 2.65 -21.51
CA ASP A 100 -14.72 1.43 -22.22
C ASP A 100 -13.42 0.86 -21.66
N LYS A 101 -12.44 1.73 -21.38
CA LYS A 101 -11.18 1.33 -20.76
C LYS A 101 -11.40 0.81 -19.35
N LEU A 102 -12.30 1.43 -18.59
CA LEU A 102 -12.59 0.96 -17.23
C LEU A 102 -13.26 -0.41 -17.23
N ILE A 103 -14.24 -0.62 -18.12
CA ILE A 103 -14.93 -1.91 -18.27
C ILE A 103 -13.92 -2.97 -18.72
N SER A 104 -13.03 -2.65 -19.66
CA SER A 104 -11.94 -3.55 -20.08
C SER A 104 -11.03 -3.95 -18.91
N GLU A 105 -10.62 -2.99 -18.07
CA GLU A 105 -9.85 -3.31 -16.86
C GLU A 105 -10.63 -4.18 -15.86
N MET A 106 -11.94 -3.95 -15.71
CA MET A 106 -12.79 -4.79 -14.88
C MET A 106 -12.89 -6.23 -15.42
N HIS A 107 -12.89 -6.42 -16.74
CA HIS A 107 -12.87 -7.76 -17.35
C HIS A 107 -11.54 -8.50 -17.14
N ASN A 108 -10.45 -7.77 -16.94
CA ASN A 108 -9.11 -8.33 -16.67
C ASN A 108 -8.90 -8.72 -15.20
N LEU A 109 -9.86 -8.46 -14.31
CA LEU A 109 -9.81 -8.94 -12.93
C LEU A 109 -9.82 -10.47 -12.88
N THR A 110 -9.26 -11.03 -11.81
CA THR A 110 -9.32 -12.48 -11.55
C THR A 110 -10.77 -12.95 -11.44
N LEU A 111 -11.06 -14.14 -11.98
CA LEU A 111 -12.43 -14.65 -12.17
C LEU A 111 -13.30 -14.51 -10.90
N GLY A 112 -12.77 -14.93 -9.74
CA GLY A 112 -13.51 -14.88 -8.48
C GLY A 112 -13.91 -13.47 -8.02
N ILE A 113 -13.13 -12.44 -8.38
CA ILE A 113 -13.49 -11.03 -8.11
C ILE A 113 -14.33 -10.47 -9.25
N ARG A 114 -14.01 -10.83 -10.50
CA ARG A 114 -14.70 -10.35 -11.70
C ARG A 114 -16.19 -10.68 -11.69
N GLU A 115 -16.57 -11.87 -11.23
CA GLU A 115 -17.97 -12.30 -11.08
C GLU A 115 -18.78 -11.41 -10.12
N HIS A 116 -18.12 -10.63 -9.27
CA HIS A 116 -18.75 -9.65 -8.38
C HIS A 116 -18.77 -8.23 -8.93
N VAL A 117 -18.06 -7.98 -10.04
CA VAL A 117 -17.88 -6.65 -10.64
C VAL A 117 -18.60 -6.55 -11.98
N ILE A 118 -18.58 -7.60 -12.79
CA ILE A 118 -19.14 -7.66 -14.15
C ILE A 118 -20.28 -8.67 -14.23
N CYS A 119 -21.36 -8.30 -14.89
CA CYS A 119 -22.40 -9.23 -15.30
C CYS A 119 -21.97 -9.91 -16.60
N GLU A 120 -21.47 -11.15 -16.53
CA GLU A 120 -20.91 -11.86 -17.70
C GLU A 120 -21.91 -12.03 -18.86
N GLY A 121 -23.22 -12.03 -18.59
CA GLY A 121 -24.24 -12.11 -19.64
C GLY A 121 -24.51 -10.78 -20.38
N VAL A 122 -24.12 -9.65 -19.78
CA VAL A 122 -24.41 -8.30 -20.30
C VAL A 122 -23.11 -7.52 -20.60
N TYR A 123 -21.95 -8.08 -20.23
CA TYR A 123 -20.61 -7.47 -20.35
C TYR A 123 -20.56 -6.04 -19.78
N SER A 124 -21.28 -5.83 -18.69
CA SER A 124 -21.43 -4.52 -18.06
C SER A 124 -21.21 -4.59 -16.54
N PRO A 125 -20.82 -3.48 -15.89
CA PRO A 125 -20.66 -3.45 -14.44
C PRO A 125 -21.96 -3.81 -13.71
N GLN A 126 -21.87 -4.69 -12.72
CA GLN A 126 -23.03 -5.07 -11.91
C GLN A 126 -23.48 -3.90 -11.02
N PRO A 127 -24.78 -3.84 -10.65
CA PRO A 127 -25.24 -2.99 -9.57
C PRO A 127 -24.51 -3.33 -8.28
N VAL A 128 -23.62 -2.44 -7.83
CA VAL A 128 -22.80 -2.69 -6.65
C VAL A 128 -23.57 -2.34 -5.38
N SER A 129 -23.71 -3.32 -4.49
CA SER A 129 -24.21 -3.12 -3.14
C SER A 129 -23.09 -3.27 -2.11
N TYR A 130 -23.34 -2.81 -0.87
CA TYR A 130 -22.41 -3.03 0.24
C TYR A 130 -22.10 -4.53 0.46
N SER A 131 -23.06 -5.41 0.21
CA SER A 131 -22.87 -6.86 0.33
C SER A 131 -21.84 -7.39 -0.69
N ILE A 132 -21.84 -6.85 -1.90
CA ILE A 132 -20.88 -7.20 -2.96
C ILE A 132 -19.48 -6.69 -2.60
N LEU A 133 -19.37 -5.42 -2.15
CA LEU A 133 -18.11 -4.85 -1.69
C LEU A 133 -17.51 -5.63 -0.51
N LYS A 134 -18.36 -6.17 0.38
CA LYS A 134 -17.93 -7.06 1.46
C LYS A 134 -17.36 -8.38 0.93
N LYS A 135 -17.94 -8.96 -0.13
CA LYS A 135 -17.41 -10.17 -0.78
C LYS A 135 -16.06 -9.89 -1.45
N ILE A 136 -15.95 -8.80 -2.20
CA ILE A 136 -14.69 -8.39 -2.85
C ILE A 136 -13.60 -8.15 -1.80
N SER A 137 -13.90 -7.41 -0.73
CA SER A 137 -12.90 -7.10 0.30
C SER A 137 -12.44 -8.33 1.11
N ALA A 138 -13.18 -9.44 1.08
CA ALA A 138 -12.80 -10.70 1.73
C ALA A 138 -11.67 -11.48 1.02
N PHE A 139 -11.35 -11.15 -0.24
CA PHE A 139 -10.21 -11.76 -0.95
C PHE A 139 -8.85 -11.31 -0.39
N HIS A 140 -8.81 -10.18 0.31
CA HIS A 140 -7.63 -9.70 1.04
C HIS A 140 -6.31 -9.64 0.24
N ASN A 141 -6.39 -9.36 -1.07
CA ASN A 141 -5.25 -9.29 -1.99
C ASN A 141 -5.21 -7.94 -2.75
N LEU A 142 -4.20 -7.74 -3.62
CA LEU A 142 -4.08 -6.52 -4.43
C LEU A 142 -5.25 -6.37 -5.42
N ASP A 143 -5.74 -7.47 -5.99
CA ASP A 143 -6.89 -7.46 -6.90
C ASP A 143 -8.14 -6.88 -6.22
N ALA A 144 -8.39 -7.23 -4.95
CA ALA A 144 -9.53 -6.70 -4.19
C ALA A 144 -9.45 -5.19 -4.02
N ILE A 145 -8.27 -4.67 -3.68
CA ILE A 145 -8.04 -3.22 -3.57
C ILE A 145 -8.27 -2.56 -4.92
N TYR A 146 -7.73 -3.13 -6.00
CA TYR A 146 -7.87 -2.59 -7.34
C TYR A 146 -9.31 -2.65 -7.85
N ALA A 147 -10.04 -3.74 -7.62
CA ALA A 147 -11.45 -3.87 -7.99
C ALA A 147 -12.32 -2.82 -7.29
N ILE A 148 -12.12 -2.59 -5.98
CA ILE A 148 -12.86 -1.53 -5.27
C ILE A 148 -12.50 -0.15 -5.83
N TYR A 149 -11.24 0.08 -6.21
CA TYR A 149 -10.82 1.31 -6.87
C TYR A 149 -11.47 1.48 -8.26
N LEU A 150 -11.54 0.43 -9.09
CA LEU A 150 -12.21 0.48 -10.39
C LEU A 150 -13.71 0.78 -10.23
N LEU A 151 -14.37 0.16 -9.25
CA LEU A 151 -15.78 0.43 -8.94
C LEU A 151 -16.00 1.88 -8.47
N TYR A 152 -15.07 2.45 -7.71
CA TYR A 152 -15.10 3.86 -7.36
C TYR A 152 -14.99 4.75 -8.62
N GLN A 153 -14.06 4.45 -9.54
CA GLN A 153 -13.93 5.18 -10.80
C GLN A 153 -15.20 5.07 -11.65
N TRP A 154 -15.85 3.90 -11.66
CA TRP A 154 -17.11 3.72 -12.36
C TRP A 154 -18.21 4.59 -11.77
N GLY A 155 -18.31 4.63 -10.43
CA GLY A 155 -19.21 5.52 -9.71
C GLY A 155 -19.04 6.98 -10.13
N LEU A 156 -17.79 7.45 -10.32
CA LEU A 156 -17.54 8.79 -10.85
C LEU A 156 -18.04 8.97 -12.28
N ILE A 157 -17.79 8.01 -13.18
CA ILE A 157 -18.23 8.08 -14.58
C ILE A 157 -19.76 8.17 -14.69
N ILE A 158 -20.49 7.40 -13.89
CA ILE A 158 -21.96 7.39 -13.90
C ILE A 158 -22.60 8.40 -12.94
N ASN A 159 -21.81 9.29 -12.32
CA ASN A 159 -22.23 10.25 -11.28
C ASN A 159 -23.01 9.62 -10.10
N ASN A 160 -22.66 8.38 -9.73
CA ASN A 160 -23.23 7.69 -8.57
C ASN A 160 -22.33 7.87 -7.34
N TYR A 161 -22.55 8.96 -6.60
CA TYR A 161 -21.77 9.28 -5.41
C TYR A 161 -22.01 8.33 -4.23
N GLN A 162 -23.19 7.69 -4.17
CA GLN A 162 -23.45 6.67 -3.16
C GLN A 162 -22.50 5.48 -3.35
N LEU A 163 -22.31 5.03 -4.61
CA LEU A 163 -21.33 4.01 -4.94
C LEU A 163 -19.91 4.47 -4.58
N CYS A 164 -19.52 5.69 -4.95
CA CYS A 164 -18.22 6.25 -4.60
C CYS A 164 -17.97 6.20 -3.09
N ASN A 165 -18.95 6.66 -2.29
CA ASN A 165 -18.86 6.66 -0.83
C ASN A 165 -18.75 5.24 -0.26
N CYS A 166 -19.57 4.30 -0.75
CA CYS A 166 -19.50 2.90 -0.34
C CYS A 166 -18.13 2.27 -0.64
N CYS A 167 -17.57 2.52 -1.83
CA CYS A 167 -16.22 2.04 -2.18
C CYS A 167 -15.15 2.66 -1.28
N ALA A 168 -15.21 3.98 -1.07
CA ALA A 168 -14.26 4.71 -0.24
C ALA A 168 -14.28 4.21 1.21
N GLU A 169 -15.47 4.03 1.79
CA GLU A 169 -15.64 3.44 3.12
C GLU A 169 -15.18 1.98 3.20
N THR A 170 -15.39 1.20 2.14
CA THR A 170 -14.97 -0.20 2.11
C THR A 170 -13.45 -0.29 2.16
N LEU A 171 -12.73 0.55 1.40
CA LEU A 171 -11.27 0.64 1.49
C LEU A 171 -10.86 1.07 2.88
N GLU A 172 -11.44 2.15 3.40
CA GLU A 172 -11.16 2.71 4.72
C GLU A 172 -11.23 1.65 5.84
N LYS A 173 -12.34 0.91 5.90
CA LYS A 173 -12.62 -0.11 6.93
C LYS A 173 -11.75 -1.36 6.82
N ASN A 174 -11.10 -1.59 5.67
CA ASN A 174 -10.35 -2.81 5.41
C ASN A 174 -8.84 -2.61 5.24
N LEU A 175 -8.30 -1.37 5.30
CA LEU A 175 -6.86 -1.12 5.14
C LEU A 175 -5.99 -1.98 6.06
N GLU A 176 -6.34 -2.08 7.34
CA GLU A 176 -5.60 -2.89 8.31
C GLU A 176 -5.62 -4.37 7.92
N LYS A 177 -6.78 -4.88 7.51
CA LYS A 177 -6.95 -6.29 7.09
C LYS A 177 -6.17 -6.58 5.82
N PHE A 178 -6.18 -5.67 4.85
CA PHE A 178 -5.35 -5.80 3.66
C PHE A 178 -3.86 -5.87 4.03
N LEU A 179 -3.38 -4.99 4.90
CA LEU A 179 -1.97 -5.05 5.34
C LEU A 179 -1.64 -6.31 6.13
N SER A 180 -2.57 -6.82 6.93
CA SER A 180 -2.36 -8.03 7.72
C SER A 180 -2.23 -9.28 6.86
N ASN A 181 -2.90 -9.33 5.71
CA ASN A 181 -2.91 -10.48 4.80
C ASN A 181 -1.90 -10.34 3.66
N ILE A 182 -1.59 -9.12 3.23
CA ILE A 182 -0.65 -8.82 2.14
C ILE A 182 0.71 -8.44 2.74
N SER A 183 1.42 -9.42 3.31
CA SER A 183 2.64 -9.17 4.07
C SER A 183 3.75 -8.48 3.27
N TYR A 184 3.76 -8.68 1.94
CA TYR A 184 4.72 -8.05 1.04
C TYR A 184 4.42 -6.57 0.73
N LEU A 185 3.29 -6.04 1.21
CA LEU A 185 2.90 -4.63 1.06
C LEU A 185 3.32 -3.76 2.27
N HIS A 186 3.78 -4.36 3.38
CA HIS A 186 4.05 -3.66 4.64
C HIS A 186 4.96 -2.44 4.55
N ARG A 187 5.90 -2.40 3.60
CA ARG A 187 6.78 -1.24 3.40
C ARG A 187 6.20 -0.27 2.40
N SER A 188 5.72 -0.77 1.28
CA SER A 188 5.30 0.00 0.11
C SER A 188 3.87 0.55 0.21
N HIS A 189 3.07 0.10 1.18
CA HIS A 189 1.69 0.58 1.35
C HIS A 189 1.62 2.08 1.59
N ILE A 190 2.64 2.68 2.22
CA ILE A 190 2.71 4.13 2.44
C ILE A 190 2.48 4.89 1.12
N PHE A 191 3.15 4.45 0.05
CA PHE A 191 3.04 5.07 -1.26
C PHE A 191 1.73 4.71 -1.96
N LEU A 192 1.33 3.45 -1.88
CA LEU A 192 0.11 2.99 -2.54
C LEU A 192 -1.13 3.67 -1.94
N PHE A 193 -1.23 3.71 -0.61
CA PHE A 193 -2.34 4.34 0.10
C PHE A 193 -2.35 5.85 -0.12
N ASP A 194 -1.18 6.50 -0.18
CA ASP A 194 -1.12 7.91 -0.56
C ASP A 194 -1.73 8.17 -1.93
N ILE A 195 -1.41 7.37 -2.94
CA ILE A 195 -1.99 7.56 -4.28
C ILE A 195 -3.48 7.25 -4.29
N ILE A 196 -3.92 6.14 -3.68
CA ILE A 196 -5.33 5.77 -3.63
C ILE A 196 -6.16 6.86 -2.96
N PHE A 197 -5.78 7.31 -1.76
CA PHE A 197 -6.55 8.28 -0.99
C PHE A 197 -6.35 9.74 -1.43
N ASN A 198 -5.39 10.03 -2.30
CA ASN A 198 -5.39 11.30 -3.04
C ASN A 198 -6.44 11.31 -4.17
N LYS A 199 -6.76 10.13 -4.75
CA LYS A 199 -7.73 9.99 -5.85
C LYS A 199 -9.16 9.72 -5.36
N ILE A 200 -9.31 9.11 -4.19
CA ILE A 200 -10.61 8.79 -3.61
C ILE A 200 -11.05 9.87 -2.62
N LYS A 201 -12.29 10.31 -2.75
CA LYS A 201 -12.94 11.26 -1.86
C LYS A 201 -14.36 10.80 -1.55
N LYS A 202 -14.87 11.16 -0.39
CA LYS A 202 -16.30 11.01 -0.08
C LYS A 202 -17.02 12.29 -0.47
N MET A 203 -18.21 12.17 -1.02
CA MET A 203 -19.04 13.30 -1.45
C MET A 203 -20.40 13.21 -0.77
N ASN A 204 -20.77 14.25 -0.04
CA ASN A 204 -22.10 14.41 0.54
C ASN A 204 -22.75 15.66 -0.04
N TYR A 205 -24.07 15.68 -0.11
CA TYR A 205 -24.81 16.89 -0.47
C TYR A 205 -25.45 17.47 0.77
N LYS A 206 -25.09 18.72 1.07
CA LYS A 206 -25.82 19.54 2.02
C LYS A 206 -26.89 20.31 1.26
N ASP A 207 -28.11 20.31 1.80
CA ASP A 207 -29.28 21.01 1.25
C ASP A 207 -29.52 20.72 -0.25
N LEU A 208 -29.23 19.47 -0.67
CA LEU A 208 -29.37 18.94 -2.03
C LEU A 208 -28.61 19.69 -3.15
N THR A 209 -27.82 20.71 -2.80
CA THR A 209 -27.23 21.66 -3.77
C THR A 209 -25.74 21.90 -3.56
N ILE A 210 -25.23 21.74 -2.32
CA ILE A 210 -23.83 21.98 -2.00
C ILE A 210 -23.11 20.64 -1.84
N ALA A 211 -22.19 20.34 -2.77
CA ALA A 211 -21.33 19.17 -2.66
C ALA A 211 -20.23 19.42 -1.62
N GLU A 212 -20.32 18.73 -0.48
CA GLU A 212 -19.27 18.65 0.53
C GLU A 212 -18.34 17.49 0.22
N VAL A 213 -17.07 17.80 -0.05
CA VAL A 213 -16.06 16.80 -0.37
C VAL A 213 -15.19 16.55 0.85
N THR A 214 -15.18 15.32 1.34
CA THR A 214 -14.37 14.89 2.47
C THR A 214 -13.19 14.04 1.99
N ASN A 215 -11.98 14.47 2.34
CA ASN A 215 -10.76 13.69 2.09
C ASN A 215 -10.56 12.64 3.18
N ILE A 216 -10.15 11.43 2.79
CA ILE A 216 -9.84 10.36 3.75
C ILE A 216 -8.37 10.46 4.14
N ASN A 217 -8.12 10.62 5.45
CA ASN A 217 -6.77 10.63 5.99
C ASN A 217 -6.41 9.25 6.55
N TRP A 218 -5.84 8.40 5.72
CA TRP A 218 -5.50 7.03 6.11
C TRP A 218 -4.47 6.95 7.25
N ARG A 219 -3.59 7.96 7.39
CA ARG A 219 -2.62 8.02 8.50
C ARG A 219 -3.31 8.29 9.83
N LYS A 220 -4.39 9.08 9.85
CA LYS A 220 -5.23 9.26 11.04
C LYS A 220 -5.89 7.95 11.46
N LEU A 221 -6.46 7.22 10.50
CA LEU A 221 -7.08 5.90 10.74
C LEU A 221 -6.08 4.89 11.30
N ARG A 222 -4.86 4.89 10.78
CA ARG A 222 -3.76 4.08 11.33
C ARG A 222 -3.56 4.39 12.83
N GLY A 223 -3.59 5.65 13.22
CA GLY A 223 -3.40 6.07 14.61
C GLY A 223 -4.54 5.67 15.55
N THR A 224 -5.78 5.65 15.07
CA THR A 224 -6.97 5.45 15.90
C THR A 224 -7.48 4.01 15.90
N ASP A 225 -7.58 3.38 14.72
CA ASP A 225 -8.44 2.20 14.55
C ASP A 225 -7.65 0.90 14.39
N TRP A 226 -6.38 0.98 13.98
CA TRP A 226 -5.58 -0.20 13.66
C TRP A 226 -5.03 -0.89 14.91
N LYS A 227 -4.94 -2.23 14.87
CA LYS A 227 -4.24 -2.99 15.91
C LYS A 227 -2.78 -2.55 16.05
N SER A 228 -2.32 -2.52 17.30
CA SER A 228 -1.01 -1.99 17.69
C SER A 228 0.15 -2.60 16.90
N ASN A 229 0.15 -3.92 16.64
CA ASN A 229 1.22 -4.57 15.88
C ASN A 229 1.30 -4.06 14.42
N ILE A 230 0.18 -4.04 13.69
CA ILE A 230 0.12 -3.57 12.30
C ILE A 230 0.43 -2.08 12.21
N ARG A 231 -0.15 -1.29 13.11
CA ARG A 231 0.12 0.15 13.26
C ARG A 231 1.60 0.43 13.44
N MET A 232 2.25 -0.26 14.38
CA MET A 232 3.66 -0.10 14.70
C MET A 232 4.57 -0.50 13.54
N HIS A 233 4.27 -1.61 12.85
CA HIS A 233 4.99 -1.99 11.63
C HIS A 233 4.87 -0.93 10.53
N SER A 234 3.69 -0.31 10.39
CA SER A 234 3.50 0.77 9.44
C SER A 234 4.31 2.02 9.79
N TYR A 235 4.37 2.42 11.07
CA TYR A 235 5.21 3.56 11.49
C TYR A 235 6.69 3.31 11.22
N ILE A 236 7.20 2.13 11.60
CA ILE A 236 8.59 1.75 11.37
C ILE A 236 8.91 1.76 9.86
N SER A 237 8.00 1.27 9.03
CA SER A 237 8.18 1.28 7.58
C SER A 237 8.23 2.69 7.01
N GLU A 238 7.33 3.58 7.42
CA GLU A 238 7.33 4.98 6.99
C GLU A 238 8.60 5.71 7.43
N TYR A 239 9.07 5.48 8.66
CA TYR A 239 10.32 6.02 9.17
C TYR A 239 11.55 5.53 8.39
N ASN A 240 11.63 4.23 8.14
CA ASN A 240 12.75 3.67 7.37
C ASN A 240 12.80 4.21 5.93
N LEU A 241 11.63 4.47 5.34
CA LEU A 241 11.52 5.12 4.02
C LEU A 241 11.92 6.60 4.08
N SER A 242 11.56 7.33 5.14
CA SER A 242 11.91 8.74 5.30
C SER A 242 13.41 8.97 5.54
N ARG A 243 14.14 7.97 6.04
CA ARG A 243 15.62 8.03 6.16
C ARG A 243 16.37 7.86 4.85
N ASN A 244 15.73 7.30 3.82
CA ASN A 244 16.37 7.13 2.52
C ASN A 244 16.41 8.49 1.80
N SER A 245 17.60 9.02 1.54
CA SER A 245 17.81 10.37 0.98
C SER A 245 17.14 10.64 -0.37
N ILE A 246 16.86 9.59 -1.15
CA ILE A 246 16.18 9.69 -2.44
C ILE A 246 14.66 9.73 -2.24
N ILE A 247 14.15 8.90 -1.34
CA ILE A 247 12.72 8.71 -1.07
C ILE A 247 12.17 9.80 -0.12
N SER A 248 12.98 10.28 0.81
CA SER A 248 12.59 11.28 1.83
C SER A 248 11.99 12.55 1.21
N LYS A 249 12.51 12.97 0.06
CA LYS A 249 11.99 14.11 -0.71
C LYS A 249 10.54 13.92 -1.17
N LYS A 250 10.11 12.68 -1.39
CA LYS A 250 8.75 12.31 -1.82
C LYS A 250 7.76 12.22 -0.66
N LEU A 251 8.26 12.03 0.56
CA LEU A 251 7.46 12.02 1.80
C LEU A 251 7.44 13.39 2.49
N LYS A 252 8.16 14.37 1.94
CA LYS A 252 8.27 15.72 2.50
C LYS A 252 6.88 16.37 2.57
N ASN A 253 6.56 16.98 3.72
CA ASN A 253 5.29 17.67 4.04
C ASN A 253 4.06 16.74 4.26
N LYS A 254 4.24 15.44 4.47
CA LYS A 254 3.14 14.55 4.89
C LYS A 254 3.01 14.57 6.41
N GLU A 255 1.82 14.92 6.91
CA GLU A 255 1.50 14.86 8.34
C GLU A 255 1.45 13.41 8.81
N ILE A 256 2.15 13.13 9.91
CA ILE A 256 2.13 11.82 10.56
C ILE A 256 1.35 11.95 11.87
N PHE A 257 0.20 11.27 11.91
CA PHE A 257 -0.60 11.17 13.12
C PHE A 257 -0.03 10.08 14.00
N ILE A 258 0.41 10.42 15.21
CA ILE A 258 0.93 9.47 16.19
C ILE A 258 0.48 9.86 17.60
N SER A 259 0.09 8.87 18.39
CA SER A 259 -0.24 9.07 19.81
C SER A 259 1.03 9.21 20.65
N VAL A 260 0.93 9.83 21.83
CA VAL A 260 2.06 9.95 22.77
C VAL A 260 2.62 8.57 23.16
N SER A 261 1.73 7.61 23.42
CA SER A 261 2.12 6.25 23.80
C SER A 261 2.83 5.51 22.65
N ASP A 262 2.33 5.61 21.42
CA ASP A 262 3.00 5.01 20.25
C ASP A 262 4.37 5.65 20.00
N SER A 263 4.50 6.96 20.22
CA SER A 263 5.78 7.67 20.10
C SER A 263 6.82 7.15 21.09
N LEU A 264 6.43 6.97 22.37
CA LEU A 264 7.31 6.39 23.38
C LEU A 264 7.75 4.96 23.03
N ILE A 265 6.83 4.13 22.54
CA ILE A 265 7.13 2.75 22.12
C ILE A 265 8.09 2.75 20.93
N LEU A 266 7.89 3.64 19.94
CA LEU A 266 8.82 3.77 18.82
C LEU A 266 10.20 4.19 19.29
N ASN A 267 10.31 5.21 20.14
CA ASN A 267 11.59 5.68 20.68
C ASN A 267 12.36 4.54 21.38
N ALA A 268 11.67 3.75 22.21
CA ALA A 268 12.26 2.57 22.85
C ALA A 268 12.68 1.47 21.86
N LYS A 269 11.89 1.24 20.80
CA LYS A 269 12.23 0.28 19.75
C LYS A 269 13.42 0.72 18.91
N PHE A 270 13.58 2.01 18.64
CA PHE A 270 14.73 2.49 17.88
C PHE A 270 16.00 2.58 18.72
N SER A 271 15.90 2.91 20.02
CA SER A 271 17.06 2.92 20.92
C SER A 271 17.66 1.53 21.12
N THR A 272 16.83 0.48 21.14
CA THR A 272 17.30 -0.91 21.27
C THR A 272 17.93 -1.50 19.99
N VAL A 273 17.68 -0.91 18.82
CA VAL A 273 18.23 -1.38 17.53
C VAL A 273 19.64 -0.83 17.27
N SER A 274 20.11 0.14 18.05
CA SER A 274 21.47 0.70 17.98
C SER A 274 22.25 0.47 19.28
N ASN A 275 23.26 -0.41 19.26
CA ASN A 275 24.35 -0.40 20.24
C ASN A 275 25.22 0.86 20.06
N GLY A 276 24.65 1.99 20.41
CA GLY A 276 25.23 3.33 20.29
C GLY A 276 24.13 4.30 20.66
N GLU A 277 24.26 4.93 21.82
CA GLU A 277 23.29 5.86 22.38
C GLU A 277 22.95 6.94 21.35
N ILE A 278 21.72 6.90 20.85
CA ILE A 278 21.12 8.05 20.19
C ILE A 278 20.23 8.69 21.25
N THR A 279 20.67 9.82 21.79
CA THR A 279 19.80 10.74 22.52
C THR A 279 18.85 11.35 21.49
N ILE A 280 17.70 10.72 21.28
CA ILE A 280 16.73 11.13 20.26
C ILE A 280 15.81 12.16 20.91
N ASN A 281 15.94 13.42 20.50
CA ASN A 281 15.06 14.48 20.96
C ASN A 281 13.73 14.42 20.19
N TYR A 282 12.62 14.83 20.81
CA TYR A 282 11.27 14.82 20.24
C TYR A 282 11.18 15.49 18.84
N ASN A 283 12.09 16.44 18.58
CA ASN A 283 12.21 17.18 17.33
C ASN A 283 13.05 16.50 16.24
N ASP A 284 13.83 15.46 16.57
CA ASP A 284 14.70 14.76 15.61
C ASP A 284 13.95 13.74 14.75
N PHE A 285 12.74 13.34 15.18
CA PHE A 285 11.94 12.37 14.47
C PHE A 285 11.31 12.94 13.19
N PHE A 286 10.85 14.19 13.23
CA PHE A 286 10.13 14.84 12.12
C PHE A 286 10.23 16.37 12.24
N PRO A 287 10.90 17.08 11.31
CA PRO A 287 10.86 18.52 11.30
C PRO A 287 9.42 18.99 11.01
N THR A 288 8.82 19.60 12.03
CA THR A 288 7.76 20.63 11.99
C THR A 288 6.29 20.29 11.69
N HIS A 289 5.83 19.04 11.52
CA HIS A 289 4.43 18.79 11.10
C HIS A 289 3.75 17.59 11.79
N ASN A 290 3.71 17.58 13.13
CA ASN A 290 2.91 16.62 13.90
C ASN A 290 1.73 17.33 14.58
N ILE A 291 0.51 16.91 14.27
CA ILE A 291 -0.66 17.22 15.10
C ILE A 291 -0.72 16.16 16.21
N LEU A 292 -0.33 16.57 17.42
CA LEU A 292 -0.50 15.81 18.65
C LEU A 292 -2.00 15.72 18.96
N HIS A 293 -2.61 14.55 18.72
CA HIS A 293 -3.95 14.29 19.24
C HIS A 293 -3.83 13.82 20.69
N ILE A 294 -4.02 14.74 21.63
CA ILE A 294 -4.30 14.40 23.03
C ILE A 294 -5.74 13.90 23.04
N LEU A 295 -5.93 12.58 23.16
CA LEU A 295 -7.22 12.05 23.62
C LEU A 295 -7.34 12.47 25.09
N SER A 296 -7.99 13.60 25.35
CA SER A 296 -8.47 13.87 26.69
C SER A 296 -9.56 12.85 26.98
N ASN A 297 -9.21 11.80 27.71
CA ASN A 297 -10.19 11.08 28.50
C ASN A 297 -10.77 12.11 29.48
N LYS A 298 -11.89 12.75 29.10
CA LYS A 298 -12.81 13.29 30.09
C LYS A 298 -13.35 12.10 30.85
N ASN A 299 -12.64 11.72 31.91
CA ASN A 299 -13.26 11.11 33.05
C ASN A 299 -14.27 12.14 33.57
N ASN A 300 -15.52 12.02 33.12
CA ASN A 300 -16.64 12.57 33.86
C ASN A 300 -16.77 11.71 35.13
N THR A 301 -15.93 11.98 36.12
CA THR A 301 -16.29 11.75 37.52
C THR A 301 -17.11 12.95 37.92
N HIS A 302 -18.44 12.78 37.88
CA HIS A 302 -19.32 13.60 38.68
C HIS A 302 -19.21 13.07 40.12
N ASP A 303 -18.49 13.81 40.94
CA ASP A 303 -18.80 14.00 42.37
C ASP A 303 -19.04 15.50 42.56
#